data_AF-A0A8J7MYE7-F1
#
_entry.id   AF-A0A8J7MYE7-F1
#
_cell.length_a   1.000
_cell.length_b   1.000
_cell.length_c   1.000
_cell.angle_alpha   90.00
_cell.angle_beta   90.00
_cell.angle_gamma   90.00
#
_symmetry.space_group_name_H-M   'P 1'
#
loop_
_entity.id
_entity.type
_entity.pdbx_description
1 polymer ?
#
loop_
_entity_poly.entity_id
_entity_poly.type
_entity_poly.pdbx_seq_one_letter_code
_entity_poly.pdbx_strand_id
1 'polypeptide(L)'
;MPEPEIPPPRDDRPPLKANVFAAARSITCTLAPMFPYIHAGAMVPTIALFWGRRDGDYGHFEHFNTVDEVVIIFGANGAVGRARTGLVRVNAKTHMVGKFLPNPDDPENFSLITVTQRQSEAELQRESVWFKCHKCQHDFARLDFAWTPVATAAAEAALGPTPPLETVVRSADAVERYNADRVCPKCGHENPAFPLERWGWDRYAAQTAAVRTASEMLAAAAQPAKAAE
;
A
#
# COMPACT_ATOMS: atom_id res chain seq x y z
N MET A 1 -3.35 6.87 -36.41
CA MET A 1 -4.22 6.77 -35.22
C MET A 1 -4.40 8.18 -34.69
N PRO A 2 -5.60 8.57 -34.22
CA PRO A 2 -5.76 9.87 -33.58
C PRO A 2 -4.80 9.98 -32.40
N GLU A 3 -4.28 11.17 -32.18
CA GLU A 3 -3.40 11.47 -31.05
C GLU A 3 -4.21 11.30 -29.76
N PRO A 4 -3.68 10.61 -28.73
CA PRO A 4 -4.40 10.45 -27.47
C PRO A 4 -4.57 11.82 -26.80
N GLU A 5 -5.82 12.27 -26.68
CA GLU A 5 -6.17 13.50 -25.99
C GLU A 5 -6.40 13.21 -24.51
N ILE A 6 -5.72 13.96 -23.64
CA ILE A 6 -5.91 13.87 -22.19
C ILE A 6 -7.15 14.70 -21.83
N PRO A 7 -8.20 14.12 -21.24
CA PRO A 7 -9.38 14.87 -20.86
C PRO A 7 -9.03 15.96 -19.83
N PRO A 8 -9.79 17.07 -19.77
CA PRO A 8 -9.59 18.08 -18.75
C PRO A 8 -9.75 17.48 -17.34
N PRO A 9 -9.09 18.04 -16.32
CA PRO A 9 -9.27 17.60 -14.94
C PRO A 9 -10.73 17.68 -14.50
N ARG A 10 -11.16 16.76 -13.64
CA ARG A 10 -12.50 16.78 -13.06
C ARG A 10 -12.56 17.75 -11.88
N ASP A 11 -13.66 18.49 -11.76
CA ASP A 11 -13.85 19.46 -10.67
C ASP A 11 -13.91 18.82 -9.29
N ASP A 12 -14.42 17.58 -9.19
CA ASP A 12 -14.49 16.81 -7.94
C ASP A 12 -13.14 16.21 -7.52
N ARG A 13 -12.13 16.26 -8.41
CA ARG A 13 -10.81 15.64 -8.25
C ARG A 13 -9.74 16.58 -8.80
N PRO A 14 -9.56 17.76 -8.19
CA PRO A 14 -8.63 18.76 -8.69
C PRO A 14 -7.20 18.20 -8.71
N PRO A 15 -6.37 18.62 -9.69
CA PRO A 15 -4.98 18.21 -9.74
C PRO A 15 -4.26 18.68 -8.46
N LEU A 16 -3.63 17.75 -7.76
CA LEU A 16 -2.87 18.03 -6.55
C LEU A 16 -1.38 17.96 -6.85
N LYS A 17 -0.60 18.84 -6.21
CA LYS A 17 0.85 18.84 -6.31
C LYS A 17 1.45 18.36 -4.99
N ALA A 18 2.26 17.31 -5.07
CA ALA A 18 3.05 16.83 -3.95
C ALA A 18 4.53 16.68 -4.36
N ASN A 19 5.44 16.96 -3.44
CA ASN A 19 6.85 16.61 -3.57
C ASN A 19 7.09 15.31 -2.81
N VAL A 20 7.65 14.29 -3.47
CA VAL A 20 7.84 12.96 -2.89
C VAL A 20 8.71 12.99 -1.63
N PHE A 21 9.77 13.82 -1.59
CA PHE A 21 10.66 13.94 -0.42
C PHE A 21 9.95 14.62 0.74
N ALA A 22 9.17 15.67 0.48
CA ALA A 22 8.39 16.37 1.49
C ALA A 22 7.28 15.48 2.08
N ALA A 23 6.62 14.70 1.23
CA ALA A 23 5.60 13.75 1.65
C ALA A 23 6.21 12.61 2.47
N ALA A 24 7.30 11.99 2.00
CA ALA A 24 8.00 10.89 2.67
C ALA A 24 8.46 11.24 4.09
N ARG A 25 8.81 12.51 4.36
CA ARG A 25 9.16 12.96 5.71
C ARG A 25 8.04 12.75 6.74
N SER A 26 6.78 12.75 6.30
CA SER A 26 5.61 12.78 7.18
C SER A 26 4.84 11.47 7.20
N ILE A 27 5.22 10.47 6.39
CA ILE A 27 4.54 9.18 6.36
C ILE A 27 4.94 8.32 7.56
N THR A 28 3.98 7.59 8.10
CA THR A 28 4.17 6.69 9.24
C THR A 28 4.10 5.21 8.85
N CYS A 29 3.86 4.92 7.58
CA CYS A 29 3.82 3.58 7.01
C CYS A 29 4.43 3.56 5.60
N THR A 30 4.84 2.37 5.18
CA THR A 30 5.24 2.07 3.80
C THR A 30 3.99 1.83 2.96
N LEU A 31 4.04 2.24 1.68
CA LEU A 31 2.92 2.20 0.74
C LEU A 31 1.79 3.19 1.10
N ALA A 32 2.12 4.30 1.78
CA ALA A 32 1.16 5.35 2.11
C ALA A 32 0.70 6.11 0.84
N PRO A 33 -0.60 6.26 0.56
CA PRO A 33 -1.09 7.07 -0.56
C PRO A 33 -0.61 8.52 -0.49
N MET A 34 -0.17 9.09 -1.62
CA MET A 34 0.25 10.50 -1.71
C MET A 34 -0.93 11.47 -1.85
N PHE A 35 -2.04 10.97 -2.36
CA PHE A 35 -3.24 11.74 -2.69
C PHE A 35 -4.48 10.99 -2.17
N PRO A 36 -5.59 11.69 -1.92
CA PRO A 36 -6.81 11.07 -1.40
C PRO A 36 -7.62 10.30 -2.46
N TYR A 37 -7.12 10.18 -3.69
CA TYR A 37 -7.83 9.55 -4.80
C TYR A 37 -7.54 8.05 -4.85
N ILE A 38 -8.55 7.22 -4.56
CA ILE A 38 -8.45 5.74 -4.63
C ILE A 38 -9.61 5.08 -5.40
N HIS A 39 -10.36 5.88 -6.15
CA HIS A 39 -11.56 5.46 -6.90
C HIS A 39 -11.21 4.63 -8.14
N ALA A 40 -12.22 4.12 -8.85
CA ALA A 40 -12.06 3.47 -10.16
C ALA A 40 -11.31 4.34 -11.15
N GLY A 41 -10.30 3.77 -11.81
CA GLY A 41 -9.43 4.47 -12.76
C GLY A 41 -8.39 5.39 -12.14
N ALA A 42 -8.40 5.59 -10.81
CA ALA A 42 -7.41 6.42 -10.15
C ALA A 42 -5.99 5.87 -10.36
N MET A 43 -5.06 6.75 -10.70
CA MET A 43 -3.64 6.49 -10.52
C MET A 43 -3.32 6.79 -9.06
N VAL A 44 -2.98 5.76 -8.29
CA VAL A 44 -2.72 5.84 -6.84
C VAL A 44 -1.22 5.71 -6.61
N PRO A 45 -0.46 6.82 -6.66
CA PRO A 45 0.93 6.81 -6.24
C PRO A 45 0.99 6.71 -4.73
N THR A 46 1.74 5.74 -4.25
CA THR A 46 2.03 5.51 -2.83
C THR A 46 3.51 5.70 -2.57
N ILE A 47 3.88 6.07 -1.35
CA ILE A 47 5.28 6.21 -0.93
C ILE A 47 5.67 5.02 -0.07
N ALA A 48 6.78 4.40 -0.43
CA ALA A 48 7.46 3.38 0.35
C ALA A 48 8.86 3.89 0.70
N LEU A 49 9.16 3.94 2.00
CA LEU A 49 10.49 4.31 2.50
C LEU A 49 11.05 3.14 3.30
N PHE A 50 12.17 2.61 2.83
CA PHE A 50 12.96 1.62 3.54
C PHE A 50 14.25 2.27 3.97
N TRP A 51 14.66 2.10 5.22
CA TRP A 51 15.95 2.60 5.70
C TRP A 51 16.54 1.61 6.69
N GLY A 52 17.86 1.55 6.71
CA GLY A 52 18.58 0.69 7.61
C GLY A 52 18.57 1.26 9.02
N ARG A 53 18.53 0.35 9.98
CA ARG A 53 18.59 0.61 11.42
C ARG A 53 18.89 -0.71 12.09
N ARG A 54 19.34 -0.68 13.35
CA ARG A 54 19.52 -1.92 14.12
C ARG A 54 18.30 -2.82 13.99
N ASP A 55 18.57 -4.08 13.64
CA ASP A 55 17.63 -5.15 13.36
C ASP A 55 16.84 -4.98 12.06
N GLY A 56 17.12 -4.01 11.19
CA GLY A 56 16.21 -3.36 10.22
C GLY A 56 15.61 -4.16 9.06
N ASP A 57 15.60 -5.49 9.11
CA ASP A 57 14.96 -6.33 8.09
C ASP A 57 13.45 -6.02 7.95
N TYR A 58 12.96 -5.80 6.74
CA TYR A 58 11.52 -5.61 6.51
C TYR A 58 10.81 -6.94 6.21
N GLY A 59 11.52 -8.07 6.25
CA GLY A 59 10.98 -9.37 5.87
C GLY A 59 10.75 -9.45 4.36
N HIS A 60 10.10 -10.53 3.95
CA HIS A 60 9.66 -10.72 2.57
C HIS A 60 8.32 -11.44 2.52
N PHE A 61 7.54 -11.12 1.50
CA PHE A 61 6.27 -11.76 1.20
C PHE A 61 6.08 -11.77 -0.33
N GLU A 62 5.10 -12.54 -0.77
CA GLU A 62 4.68 -12.57 -2.16
C GLU A 62 3.37 -11.78 -2.30
N HIS A 63 3.30 -10.99 -3.37
CA HIS A 63 2.15 -10.17 -3.70
C HIS A 63 1.63 -10.51 -5.07
N PHE A 64 0.31 -10.52 -5.19
CA PHE A 64 -0.40 -10.60 -6.45
C PHE A 64 -1.32 -9.39 -6.58
N ASN A 65 -1.35 -8.80 -7.76
CA ASN A 65 -2.34 -7.81 -8.13
C ASN A 65 -2.79 -8.02 -9.58
N THR A 66 -4.10 -7.90 -9.83
CA THR A 66 -4.65 -7.88 -11.19
C THR A 66 -4.24 -6.66 -12.00
N VAL A 67 -3.96 -5.53 -11.34
CA VAL A 67 -3.52 -4.29 -12.00
C VAL A 67 -2.00 -4.17 -12.01
N ASP A 68 -1.47 -3.43 -12.98
CA ASP A 68 -0.03 -3.19 -13.08
C ASP A 68 0.43 -2.17 -12.03
N GLU A 69 1.63 -2.40 -11.50
CA GLU A 69 2.29 -1.48 -10.57
C GLU A 69 3.53 -0.87 -11.21
N VAL A 70 3.56 0.45 -11.31
CA VAL A 70 4.72 1.20 -11.78
C VAL A 70 5.53 1.67 -10.59
N VAL A 71 6.78 1.25 -10.51
CA VAL A 71 7.71 1.57 -9.43
C VAL A 71 8.74 2.57 -9.94
N ILE A 72 8.93 3.65 -9.19
CA ILE A 72 10.00 4.64 -9.41
C ILE A 72 10.83 4.73 -8.13
N ILE A 73 12.15 4.62 -8.25
CA ILE A 73 13.09 4.81 -7.14
C ILE A 73 13.67 6.22 -7.20
N PHE A 74 13.25 7.09 -6.29
CA PHE A 74 13.65 8.51 -6.29
C PHE A 74 15.03 8.75 -5.66
N GLY A 75 15.41 7.92 -4.70
CA GLY A 75 16.71 8.02 -4.05
C GLY A 75 16.99 6.78 -3.23
N ALA A 76 18.21 6.27 -3.34
CA ALA A 76 18.65 5.11 -2.58
C ALA A 76 20.15 5.16 -2.33
N ASN A 77 20.57 4.63 -1.18
CA ASN A 77 21.96 4.40 -0.81
C ASN A 77 22.13 2.97 -0.30
N GLY A 78 23.20 2.30 -0.73
CA GLY A 78 23.47 0.88 -0.45
C GLY A 78 22.45 -0.14 -0.96
N ALA A 79 21.32 0.31 -1.52
CA ALA A 79 20.35 -0.54 -2.18
C ALA A 79 20.90 -1.08 -3.52
N VAL A 80 20.60 -2.33 -3.84
CA VAL A 80 21.12 -3.01 -5.04
C VAL A 80 20.01 -3.48 -5.97
N GLY A 81 20.39 -3.89 -7.18
CA GLY A 81 19.50 -4.52 -8.15
C GLY A 81 18.30 -3.64 -8.51
N ARG A 82 17.11 -4.05 -8.05
CA ARG A 82 15.82 -3.38 -8.34
C ARG A 82 15.54 -2.17 -7.44
N ALA A 83 16.41 -1.80 -6.52
CA ALA A 83 16.17 -0.68 -5.60
C ALA A 83 17.12 0.51 -5.83
N ARG A 84 17.69 0.64 -7.03
CA ARG A 84 18.67 1.70 -7.38
C ARG A 84 17.99 3.02 -7.79
N THR A 85 18.57 4.15 -7.38
CA THR A 85 18.15 5.51 -7.76
C THR A 85 17.93 5.66 -9.26
N GLY A 86 16.83 6.32 -9.65
CA GLY A 86 16.47 6.62 -11.03
C GLY A 86 15.84 5.44 -11.79
N LEU A 87 15.73 4.26 -11.18
CA LEU A 87 15.10 3.11 -11.83
C LEU A 87 13.58 3.29 -11.91
N VAL A 88 13.04 3.07 -13.11
CA VAL A 88 11.61 2.94 -13.38
C VAL A 88 11.32 1.53 -13.87
N ARG A 89 10.29 0.87 -13.34
CA ARG A 89 9.88 -0.45 -13.79
C ARG A 89 8.38 -0.67 -13.65
N VAL A 90 7.86 -1.59 -14.43
CA VAL A 90 6.55 -2.22 -14.20
C VAL A 90 6.80 -3.56 -13.51
N ASN A 91 6.20 -3.78 -12.35
CA ASN A 91 6.29 -5.07 -11.67
C ASN A 91 5.46 -6.14 -12.41
N ALA A 92 5.87 -7.41 -12.28
CA ALA A 92 5.01 -8.51 -12.68
C ALA A 92 3.80 -8.59 -11.74
N LYS A 93 2.64 -9.01 -12.26
CA LYS A 93 1.40 -9.16 -11.47
C LYS A 93 1.56 -10.03 -10.23
N THR A 94 2.40 -11.06 -10.32
CA THR A 94 2.88 -11.83 -9.16
C THR A 94 4.35 -11.52 -8.94
N HIS A 95 4.71 -11.06 -7.75
CA HIS A 95 6.10 -10.72 -7.43
C HIS A 95 6.40 -10.78 -5.93
N MET A 96 7.67 -11.02 -5.61
CA MET A 96 8.18 -10.93 -4.24
C MET A 96 8.44 -9.48 -3.86
N VAL A 97 8.03 -9.11 -2.64
CA VAL A 97 8.26 -7.81 -2.01
C VAL A 97 9.11 -8.01 -0.76
N GLY A 98 10.24 -7.30 -0.68
CA GLY A 98 11.17 -7.39 0.45
C GLY A 98 12.64 -7.41 0.02
N LYS A 99 13.55 -7.48 1.00
CA LYS A 99 15.02 -7.54 0.80
C LYS A 99 15.60 -6.42 -0.08
N PHE A 100 15.08 -5.20 0.07
CA PHE A 100 15.52 -4.04 -0.71
C PHE A 100 16.93 -3.56 -0.36
N LEU A 101 17.34 -3.77 0.90
CA LEU A 101 18.64 -3.37 1.45
C LEU A 101 19.48 -4.62 1.75
N PRO A 102 20.65 -4.81 1.14
CA PRO A 102 21.54 -5.94 1.43
C PRO A 102 22.02 -5.99 2.87
N ASN A 103 22.33 -4.81 3.43
CA ASN A 103 22.64 -4.64 4.84
C ASN A 103 21.55 -3.75 5.47
N PRO A 104 20.46 -4.34 5.98
CA PRO A 104 19.37 -3.59 6.60
C PRO A 104 19.74 -3.00 7.96
N ASP A 105 20.90 -3.35 8.53
CA ASP A 105 21.38 -2.80 9.81
C ASP A 105 22.19 -1.51 9.65
N ASP A 106 22.62 -1.19 8.44
CA ASP A 106 23.42 0.00 8.15
C ASP A 106 22.52 1.25 8.08
N PRO A 107 22.65 2.20 9.02
CA PRO A 107 21.81 3.40 9.06
C PRO A 107 21.98 4.32 7.84
N GLU A 108 23.07 4.17 7.08
CA GLU A 108 23.29 4.93 5.85
C GLU A 108 22.51 4.36 4.66
N ASN A 109 22.00 3.14 4.75
CA ASN A 109 21.26 2.50 3.66
C ASN A 109 19.80 2.95 3.65
N PHE A 110 19.29 3.29 2.47
CA PHE A 110 17.88 3.65 2.31
C PHE A 110 17.40 3.45 0.88
N SER A 111 16.08 3.41 0.70
CA SER A 111 15.40 3.43 -0.59
C SER A 111 14.05 4.14 -0.45
N LEU A 112 13.92 5.27 -1.14
CA LEU A 112 12.68 6.02 -1.31
C LEU A 112 12.06 5.67 -2.65
N ILE A 113 10.86 5.12 -2.58
CA ILE A 113 10.17 4.49 -3.69
C ILE A 113 8.78 5.08 -3.81
N THR A 114 8.30 5.29 -5.03
CA THR A 114 6.87 5.36 -5.29
C THR A 114 6.38 4.12 -6.00
N VAL A 115 5.29 3.54 -5.52
CA VAL A 115 4.57 2.45 -6.21
C VAL A 115 3.22 3.00 -6.65
N THR A 116 2.99 3.04 -7.95
CA THR A 116 1.75 3.58 -8.52
C THR A 116 0.90 2.43 -9.04
N GLN A 117 -0.30 2.29 -8.50
CA GLN A 117 -1.31 1.36 -8.97
C GLN A 117 -2.35 2.12 -9.79
N ARG A 118 -2.74 1.59 -10.96
CA ARG A 118 -3.94 2.05 -11.66
C ARG A 118 -5.13 1.22 -11.19
N GLN A 119 -6.01 1.82 -10.41
CA GLN A 119 -7.22 1.15 -9.91
C GLN A 119 -8.11 0.76 -11.09
N SER A 120 -8.63 -0.47 -11.08
CA SER A 120 -9.47 -1.00 -12.16
C SER A 120 -10.74 -0.17 -12.39
N GLU A 121 -11.15 -0.02 -13.67
CA GLU A 121 -12.39 0.66 -14.07
C GLU A 121 -13.52 -0.31 -14.43
N ALA A 122 -13.18 -1.51 -14.90
CA ALA A 122 -14.15 -2.42 -15.53
C ALA A 122 -14.14 -3.85 -14.94
N GLU A 123 -13.04 -4.25 -14.29
CA GLU A 123 -12.87 -5.60 -13.75
C GLU A 123 -12.77 -5.58 -12.22
N LEU A 124 -13.19 -6.69 -11.60
CA LEU A 124 -12.94 -6.94 -10.19
C LEU A 124 -11.43 -6.99 -9.96
N GLN A 125 -10.87 -5.98 -9.29
CA GLN A 125 -9.46 -5.99 -8.92
C GLN A 125 -9.27 -6.96 -7.75
N ARG A 126 -8.38 -7.94 -7.95
CA ARG A 126 -8.05 -8.98 -6.99
C ARG A 126 -6.60 -8.83 -6.59
N GLU A 127 -6.36 -9.01 -5.31
CA GLU A 127 -5.05 -8.93 -4.73
C GLU A 127 -4.84 -10.07 -3.75
N SER A 128 -3.57 -10.44 -3.57
CA SER A 128 -3.20 -11.48 -2.62
C SER A 128 -1.89 -11.16 -1.95
N VAL A 129 -1.80 -11.48 -0.67
CA VAL A 129 -0.57 -11.46 0.10
C VAL A 129 -0.35 -12.84 0.70
N TRP A 130 0.84 -13.41 0.55
CA TRP A 130 1.17 -14.70 1.16
C TRP A 130 2.65 -14.83 1.48
N PHE A 131 2.97 -15.86 2.25
CA PHE A 131 4.30 -16.09 2.77
C PHE A 131 4.83 -17.45 2.34
N LYS A 132 6.14 -17.57 2.22
CA LYS A 132 6.82 -18.83 1.92
C LYS A 132 7.53 -19.35 3.15
N CYS A 133 7.47 -20.66 3.36
CA CYS A 133 8.25 -21.30 4.41
C CYS A 133 9.76 -21.10 4.14
N HIS A 134 10.49 -20.55 5.10
CA HIS A 134 11.93 -20.29 5.00
C HIS A 134 12.74 -21.57 4.77
N LYS A 135 12.23 -22.73 5.23
CA LYS A 135 12.88 -24.03 5.06
C LYS A 135 12.52 -24.73 3.75
N CYS A 136 11.22 -24.92 3.45
CA CYS A 136 10.78 -25.76 2.33
C CYS A 136 10.16 -24.98 1.16
N GLN A 137 10.10 -23.65 1.25
CA GLN A 137 9.58 -22.73 0.22
C GLN A 137 8.10 -22.97 -0.15
N HIS A 138 7.35 -23.70 0.68
CA HIS A 138 5.92 -23.86 0.51
C HIS A 138 5.18 -22.56 0.79
N ASP A 139 4.31 -22.15 -0.12
CA ASP A 139 3.37 -21.05 0.08
C ASP A 139 2.38 -21.40 1.20
N PHE A 140 2.21 -20.52 2.18
CA PHE A 140 1.22 -20.63 3.25
C PHE A 140 0.81 -19.24 3.76
N ALA A 141 -0.20 -19.20 4.62
CA ALA A 141 -0.78 -17.95 5.14
C ALA A 141 -1.18 -16.97 4.02
N ARG A 142 -1.82 -17.50 2.96
CA ARG A 142 -2.34 -16.70 1.85
C ARG A 142 -3.64 -16.01 2.23
N LEU A 143 -3.68 -14.70 2.04
CA LEU A 143 -4.89 -13.91 2.07
C LEU A 143 -5.19 -13.43 0.65
N ASP A 144 -6.27 -13.94 0.07
CA ASP A 144 -6.87 -13.42 -1.13
C ASP A 144 -7.95 -12.41 -0.75
N PHE A 145 -7.97 -11.27 -1.43
CA PHE A 145 -9.01 -10.27 -1.27
C PHE A 145 -9.33 -9.64 -2.62
N ALA A 146 -10.54 -9.09 -2.71
CA ALA A 146 -10.95 -8.33 -3.87
C ALA A 146 -11.33 -6.93 -3.41
N TRP A 147 -10.83 -5.95 -4.14
CA TRP A 147 -11.17 -4.56 -3.96
C TRP A 147 -11.62 -4.06 -5.31
N THR A 148 -12.93 -3.96 -5.54
CA THR A 148 -13.42 -3.25 -6.71
C THR A 148 -13.40 -1.76 -6.36
N PRO A 149 -12.53 -0.97 -6.98
CA PRO A 149 -12.58 0.46 -6.83
C PRO A 149 -13.92 0.93 -7.40
N VAL A 150 -14.52 1.88 -6.72
CA VAL A 150 -15.95 2.09 -6.84
C VAL A 150 -16.37 2.62 -8.22
N ALA A 151 -17.26 1.89 -8.89
CA ALA A 151 -17.75 2.22 -10.24
C ALA A 151 -18.91 3.22 -10.28
N THR A 152 -19.54 3.56 -9.15
CA THR A 152 -20.71 4.46 -9.10
C THR A 152 -20.57 5.53 -8.03
N ALA A 153 -21.07 6.74 -8.29
CA ALA A 153 -21.04 7.84 -7.32
C ALA A 153 -21.69 7.47 -5.97
N ALA A 154 -22.71 6.61 -5.97
CA ALA A 154 -23.39 6.16 -4.75
C ALA A 154 -22.50 5.24 -3.89
N ALA A 155 -21.77 4.32 -4.50
CA ALA A 155 -20.85 3.48 -3.76
C ALA A 155 -19.58 4.27 -3.36
N GLU A 156 -19.20 5.32 -4.11
CA GLU A 156 -18.08 6.21 -3.77
C GLU A 156 -18.45 7.05 -2.55
N ALA A 157 -19.71 7.52 -2.48
CA ALA A 157 -20.25 8.13 -1.28
C ALA A 157 -20.27 7.17 -0.07
N ALA A 158 -20.53 5.88 -0.29
CA ALA A 158 -20.54 4.87 0.77
C ALA A 158 -19.16 4.59 1.38
N LEU A 159 -18.07 4.88 0.66
CA LEU A 159 -16.71 4.81 1.18
C LEU A 159 -16.40 5.90 2.22
N GLY A 160 -17.22 6.94 2.28
CA GLY A 160 -16.98 8.11 3.11
C GLY A 160 -15.83 8.97 2.57
N PRO A 161 -15.52 10.09 3.25
CA PRO A 161 -14.59 11.10 2.74
C PRO A 161 -13.11 10.68 2.82
N THR A 162 -12.79 9.64 3.59
CA THR A 162 -11.40 9.21 3.85
C THR A 162 -11.27 7.69 3.76
N PRO A 163 -11.44 7.09 2.59
CA PRO A 163 -11.35 5.64 2.48
C PRO A 163 -9.91 5.14 2.55
N PRO A 164 -9.69 3.96 3.17
CA PRO A 164 -8.36 3.36 3.22
C PRO A 164 -7.92 2.87 1.84
N LEU A 165 -6.61 2.83 1.62
CA LEU A 165 -6.06 1.95 0.58
C LEU A 165 -6.14 0.50 1.07
N GLU A 166 -7.04 -0.27 0.48
CA GLU A 166 -7.36 -1.63 0.93
C GLU A 166 -6.15 -2.57 0.92
N THR A 167 -5.23 -2.42 -0.05
CA THR A 167 -3.96 -3.14 -0.09
C THR A 167 -3.23 -3.04 1.24
N VAL A 168 -3.10 -1.84 1.82
CA VAL A 168 -2.35 -1.64 3.08
C VAL A 168 -3.06 -2.30 4.27
N VAL A 169 -4.38 -2.13 4.35
CA VAL A 169 -5.20 -2.70 5.43
C VAL A 169 -5.18 -4.23 5.39
N ARG A 170 -5.32 -4.82 4.21
CA ARG A 170 -5.32 -6.27 4.02
C ARG A 170 -3.93 -6.87 4.16
N SER A 171 -2.88 -6.14 3.79
CA SER A 171 -1.51 -6.56 4.08
C SER A 171 -1.23 -6.63 5.58
N ALA A 172 -1.76 -5.70 6.39
CA ALA A 172 -1.68 -5.80 7.86
C ALA A 172 -2.38 -7.07 8.38
N ASP A 173 -3.63 -7.31 7.95
CA ASP A 173 -4.41 -8.51 8.32
C ASP A 173 -3.68 -9.82 7.92
N ALA A 174 -3.11 -9.87 6.71
CA ALA A 174 -2.33 -11.02 6.25
C ALA A 174 -1.11 -11.30 7.16
N VAL A 175 -0.39 -10.24 7.55
CA VAL A 175 0.77 -10.35 8.44
C VAL A 175 0.36 -10.76 9.85
N GLU A 176 -0.72 -10.21 10.40
CA GLU A 176 -1.24 -10.58 11.72
C GLU A 176 -1.61 -12.07 11.75
N ARG A 177 -2.32 -12.57 10.73
CA ARG A 177 -2.65 -13.98 10.59
C ARG A 177 -1.40 -14.87 10.51
N TYR A 178 -0.42 -14.47 9.71
CA TYR A 178 0.86 -15.18 9.61
C TYR A 178 1.59 -15.21 10.95
N ASN A 179 1.66 -14.08 11.66
CA ASN A 179 2.37 -13.99 12.94
C ASN A 179 1.65 -14.76 14.06
N ALA A 180 0.33 -14.92 13.99
CA ALA A 180 -0.45 -15.73 14.93
C ALA A 180 -0.20 -17.24 14.77
N ASP A 181 0.04 -17.73 13.55
CA ASP A 181 0.41 -19.12 13.27
C ASP A 181 1.50 -19.20 12.19
N ARG A 182 2.75 -19.31 12.65
CA ARG A 182 3.96 -19.32 11.81
C ARG A 182 4.42 -20.73 11.42
N VAL A 183 3.70 -21.77 11.85
CA VAL A 183 4.11 -23.16 11.63
C VAL A 183 3.75 -23.57 10.21
N CYS A 184 4.76 -23.94 9.42
CA CYS A 184 4.55 -24.38 8.05
C CYS A 184 3.73 -25.69 8.04
N PRO A 185 2.55 -25.73 7.39
CA PRO A 185 1.68 -26.92 7.41
C PRO A 185 2.28 -28.12 6.67
N LYS A 186 3.26 -27.87 5.78
CA LYS A 186 3.90 -28.92 4.98
C LYS A 186 5.06 -29.61 5.69
N CYS A 187 5.85 -28.89 6.48
CA CYS A 187 7.10 -29.42 7.05
C CYS A 187 7.27 -29.19 8.56
N GLY A 188 6.30 -28.56 9.22
CA GLY A 188 6.32 -28.28 10.65
C GLY A 188 7.35 -27.23 11.09
N HIS A 189 8.04 -26.56 10.15
CA HIS A 189 9.00 -25.52 10.50
C HIS A 189 8.29 -24.28 11.02
N GLU A 190 8.66 -23.80 12.21
CA GLU A 190 8.25 -22.51 12.73
C GLU A 190 9.08 -21.39 12.08
N ASN A 191 8.42 -20.56 11.28
CA ASN A 191 9.07 -19.47 10.55
C ASN A 191 9.25 -18.24 11.46
N PRO A 192 10.26 -17.36 11.22
CA PRO A 192 10.41 -16.13 11.98
C PRO A 192 9.20 -15.20 11.81
N ALA A 193 8.95 -14.36 12.81
CA ALA A 193 7.88 -13.37 12.75
C ALA A 193 8.17 -12.35 11.64
N PHE A 194 7.12 -11.93 10.95
CA PHE A 194 7.21 -10.84 9.99
C PHE A 194 7.12 -9.50 10.74
N PRO A 195 8.02 -8.54 10.47
CA PRO A 195 8.16 -7.31 11.27
C PRO A 195 7.12 -6.24 10.88
N LEU A 196 5.85 -6.48 11.20
CA LEU A 196 4.71 -5.62 10.85
C LEU A 196 4.91 -4.16 11.25
N GLU A 197 5.42 -3.94 12.46
CA GLU A 197 5.63 -2.62 13.05
C GLU A 197 6.58 -1.73 12.24
N ARG A 198 7.42 -2.34 11.41
CA ARG A 198 8.37 -1.63 10.54
C ARG A 198 7.73 -1.12 9.27
N TRP A 199 6.73 -1.84 8.77
CA TRP A 199 5.91 -1.40 7.66
C TRP A 199 4.91 -0.34 8.11
N GLY A 200 4.50 -0.35 9.38
CA GLY A 200 3.54 0.59 9.95
C GLY A 200 2.12 0.44 9.39
N TRP A 201 1.83 -0.70 8.75
CA TRP A 201 0.51 -0.97 8.15
C TRP A 201 -0.59 -1.12 9.20
N ASP A 202 -0.27 -1.72 10.34
CA ASP A 202 -1.09 -1.78 11.54
C ASP A 202 -1.51 -0.37 11.99
N ARG A 203 -0.53 0.54 12.09
CA ARG A 203 -0.76 1.93 12.46
C ARG A 203 -1.61 2.65 11.42
N TYR A 204 -1.33 2.45 10.14
CA TYR A 204 -2.14 3.03 9.06
C TYR A 204 -3.59 2.57 9.14
N ALA A 205 -3.84 1.27 9.31
CA ALA A 205 -5.17 0.71 9.42
C ALA A 205 -5.91 1.29 10.64
N ALA A 206 -5.28 1.31 11.81
CA ALA A 206 -5.86 1.85 13.04
C ALA A 206 -6.15 3.35 12.94
N GLN A 207 -5.21 4.14 12.44
CA GLN A 207 -5.39 5.59 12.25
C GLN A 207 -6.47 5.89 11.22
N THR A 208 -6.56 5.13 10.13
CA THR A 208 -7.60 5.31 9.13
C THR A 208 -8.98 5.01 9.70
N ALA A 209 -9.12 3.95 10.50
CA ALA A 209 -10.37 3.67 11.21
C ALA A 209 -10.76 4.82 12.15
N ALA A 210 -9.82 5.34 12.94
CA ALA A 210 -10.07 6.47 13.84
C ALA A 210 -10.48 7.75 13.10
N VAL A 211 -9.81 8.08 11.99
CA VAL A 211 -10.14 9.25 11.15
C VAL A 211 -11.54 9.11 10.55
N ARG A 212 -11.91 7.92 10.08
CA ARG A 212 -13.27 7.67 9.57
C ARG A 212 -14.33 7.90 10.64
N THR A 213 -14.15 7.33 11.83
CA THR A 213 -15.06 7.56 12.97
C THR A 213 -15.14 9.05 13.33
N ALA A 214 -14.01 9.75 13.38
CA ALA A 214 -14.00 11.19 13.67
C ALA A 214 -14.78 12.00 12.61
N SER A 215 -14.64 11.65 11.32
CA SER A 215 -15.38 12.28 10.24
C SER A 215 -16.89 12.02 10.33
N GLU A 216 -17.29 10.79 10.67
CA GLU A 216 -18.70 10.42 10.86
C GLU A 216 -19.31 11.19 12.04
N MET A 217 -18.58 11.31 13.15
CA MET A 217 -18.99 12.10 14.32
C MET A 217 -19.18 13.58 13.98
N LEU A 218 -18.25 14.17 13.22
CA LEU A 218 -18.36 15.57 12.79
C LEU A 218 -19.58 15.79 11.88
N ALA A 219 -19.82 14.88 10.93
CA ALA A 219 -20.99 14.93 10.06
C ALA A 219 -22.31 14.85 10.84
N ALA A 220 -22.38 13.95 11.83
CA ALA A 220 -23.54 13.84 12.73
C ALA A 220 -23.76 15.12 13.56
N ALA A 221 -22.69 15.73 14.07
CA ALA A 221 -22.76 16.98 14.83
C ALA A 221 -23.22 18.18 13.97
N ALA A 222 -23.00 18.15 12.66
CA ALA A 222 -23.43 19.20 11.73
C ALA A 222 -24.91 19.11 11.32
N GLN A 223 -25.57 17.95 11.47
CA GLN A 223 -26.99 17.77 11.15
C GLN A 223 -27.95 18.66 11.97
N PRO A 224 -27.83 18.81 13.31
CA PRO A 224 -28.71 19.68 14.07
C PRO A 224 -28.59 21.18 13.72
N ALA A 225 -27.47 21.61 13.12
CA ALA A 225 -27.30 22.99 12.66
C ALA A 225 -28.07 23.30 11.37
N LYS A 226 -28.33 22.30 10.51
CA LYS A 226 -29.08 22.47 9.25
C LYS A 226 -30.60 22.38 9.40
N ALA A 227 -31.11 21.93 10.55
CA ALA A 227 -32.54 21.85 10.83
C ALA A 227 -33.09 23.12 11.50
N ALA A 228 -32.23 24.11 11.78
CA ALA A 228 -32.55 25.39 12.43
C ALA A 228 -32.40 26.61 11.49
N GLU A 229 -32.08 26.38 10.21
CA GLU A 229 -32.21 27.34 9.08
C GLU A 229 -33.42 26.99 8.23
#